data_AF-A0A436CQN1-F1
#
_entry.id   AF-A0A436CQN1-F1
#
_cell.length_a   1.000
_cell.length_b   1.000
_cell.length_c   1.000
_cell.angle_alpha   90.00
_cell.angle_beta   90.00
_cell.angle_gamma   90.00
#
_symmetry.space_group_name_H-M   'P 1'
#
loop_
_entity.id
_entity.type
_entity.pdbx_description
1 polymer ?
#
loop_
_entity_poly.entity_id
_entity_poly.type
_entity_poly.pdbx_seq_one_letter_code
_entity_poly.pdbx_strand_id
1 'polypeptide(L)' 'MFERHIVDWDDAYANGANIAGSDRWPAAWAEP' A
#
# COMPACT_ATOMS: atom_id res chain seq x y z
N MET A 1 -2.46 -25.84 10.54
CA MET A 1 -3.06 -24.55 10.15
C MET A 1 -2.06 -23.48 10.55
N PHE A 2 -1.58 -22.65 9.62
CA PHE A 2 -0.64 -21.56 9.94
C PHE A 2 -1.43 -20.28 10.17
N GLU A 3 -1.31 -19.72 11.37
CA GLU A 3 -1.91 -18.44 11.72
C GLU A 3 -0.85 -17.35 11.51
N ARG A 4 -1.13 -16.38 10.63
CA ARG A 4 -0.23 -15.26 10.38
C ARG A 4 -0.64 -14.09 11.26
N HIS A 5 0.09 -13.88 12.34
CA HIS A 5 -0.11 -12.75 13.23
C HIS A 5 0.75 -11.57 12.76
N ILE A 6 0.13 -10.48 12.32
CA ILE A 6 0.83 -9.24 12.00
C ILE A 6 0.98 -8.46 13.30
N VAL A 7 2.19 -8.51 13.88
CA VAL A 7 2.53 -7.91 15.18
C VAL A 7 2.96 -6.45 15.08
N ASP A 8 3.23 -5.98 13.87
CA ASP A 8 3.71 -4.63 13.57
C ASP A 8 2.92 -4.11 12.36
N TRP A 9 2.24 -2.99 12.57
CA TRP A 9 1.40 -2.31 11.59
C TRP A 9 1.95 -0.94 11.20
N ASP A 10 3.12 -0.53 11.72
CA ASP A 10 3.60 0.83 11.59
C ASP A 10 3.83 1.22 10.13
N ASP A 11 4.21 0.25 9.28
CA ASP A 11 4.46 0.44 7.85
C ASP A 11 3.30 -0.04 6.95
N ALA A 12 2.18 -0.50 7.52
CA ALA A 12 1.11 -1.13 6.75
C ALA A 12 0.44 -0.17 5.74
N TYR A 13 0.54 1.13 5.96
CA TYR A 13 0.02 2.17 5.09
C TYR A 13 1.10 2.90 4.25
N ALA A 14 2.39 2.62 4.43
CA ALA A 14 3.46 3.24 3.63
C ALA A 14 3.85 2.42 2.38
N ASN A 15 3.17 1.31 2.14
CA ASN A 15 3.45 0.39 1.02
C ASN A 15 3.40 1.06 -0.36
N GLY A 16 2.68 2.18 -0.50
CA GLY A 16 2.65 2.97 -1.74
C GLY A 16 4.05 3.34 -2.23
N ALA A 17 4.97 3.71 -1.34
CA ALA A 17 6.34 4.06 -1.73
C ALA A 17 7.13 2.86 -2.30
N ASN A 18 6.72 1.64 -1.98
CA ASN A 18 7.36 0.39 -2.43
C ASN A 18 6.69 -0.21 -3.69
N ILE A 19 5.57 0.35 -4.15
CA ILE A 19 4.84 -0.10 -5.34
C ILE A 19 5.29 0.75 -6.52
N ALA A 20 5.91 0.12 -7.52
CA ALA A 20 6.33 0.81 -8.74
C ALA A 20 5.13 1.48 -9.44
N GLY A 21 5.24 2.79 -9.71
CA GLY A 21 4.17 3.58 -10.34
C GLY A 21 3.05 4.01 -9.39
N SER A 22 3.20 3.84 -8.08
CA SER A 22 2.20 4.27 -7.09
C SER A 22 2.07 5.79 -6.97
N ASP A 23 3.09 6.54 -7.41
CA ASP A 23 3.11 8.02 -7.48
C ASP A 23 2.05 8.59 -8.42
N ARG A 24 1.56 7.79 -9.37
CA ARG A 24 0.45 8.18 -10.26
C ARG A 24 -0.90 8.26 -9.55
N TRP A 25 -1.04 7.58 -8.41
CA TRP A 25 -2.28 7.55 -7.64
C TRP A 25 -2.20 8.51 -6.44
N PRO A 26 -3.32 9.17 -6.07
CA PRO A 26 -4.68 9.00 -6.58
C PRO A 26 -5.01 9.89 -7.79
N ALA A 27 -4.06 10.66 -8.34
CA ALA A 27 -4.33 11.60 -9.43
C ALA A 27 -5.03 10.95 -10.64
N ALA A 28 -4.64 9.73 -11.01
CA ALA A 28 -5.31 8.96 -12.07
C ALA A 28 -6.73 8.46 -11.73
N TRP A 29 -7.25 8.63 -10.51
CA TRP A 29 -8.67 8.43 -10.21
C TRP A 29 -9.54 9.61 -10.60
N ALA A 30 -8.94 10.81 -10.73
CA ALA A 30 -9.66 12.03 -11.10
C ALA A 30 -9.79 12.17 -12.62
N GLU A 31 -8.97 11.44 -13.40
CA GLU A 31 -9.10 11.36 -14.85
C GLU A 31 -10.16 10.30 -15.23
N PRO A 32 -11.02 10.55 -16.25
CA PRO A 32 -12.07 9.62 -16.66
C PRO A 32 -11.56 8.28 -17.23
#